data_AF-A0ABD4TP49-F1
#
_entry.id   AF-A0ABD4TP49-F1
#
_cell.length_a   1.000
_cell.length_b   1.000
_cell.length_c   1.000
_cell.angle_alpha   90.00
_cell.angle_beta   90.00
_cell.angle_gamma   90.00
#
_symmetry.space_group_name_H-M   'P 1'
#
loop_
_entity.id
_entity.type
_entity.pdbx_description
1 polymer ?
#
loop_
_entity_poly.entity_id
_entity_poly.type
_entity_poly.pdbx_seq_one_letter_code
_entity_poly.pdbx_strand_id
1 'polypeptide(L)' 'MLANEAEGRPVEIVPVQKELTTQQAADLLHVSRPHVVKLIDTGQLAGHKVGAHRRLYADDVFAFKRKRDAAQRANTDE' A
#
# COMPACT_ATOMS: atom_id res chain seq x y z
N MET A 1 25.28 25.76 10.32
CA MET A 1 25.43 24.44 9.70
C MET A 1 24.06 23.79 9.68
N LEU A 2 23.49 23.59 8.50
CA LEU A 2 22.18 22.94 8.33
C LEU A 2 22.37 21.44 8.60
N ALA A 3 21.69 20.93 9.63
CA ALA A 3 21.70 19.51 9.95
C ALA A 3 20.86 18.76 8.89
N ASN A 4 21.54 18.02 8.01
CA ASN A 4 20.89 17.06 7.13
C ASN A 4 20.61 15.79 7.95
N GLU A 5 19.44 15.75 8.57
CA GLU A 5 18.89 14.53 9.15
C GLU A 5 18.43 13.63 7.99
N ALA A 6 19.36 12.81 7.50
CA ALA A 6 19.03 11.65 6.71
C ALA A 6 18.30 10.64 7.62
N GLU A 7 17.00 10.85 7.82
CA GLU A 7 16.14 9.84 8.44
C GLU A 7 16.21 8.57 7.58
N GLY A 8 17.03 7.61 8.02
CA GLY A 8 17.04 6.26 7.50
C GLY A 8 15.69 5.62 7.78
N ARG A 9 14.71 5.84 6.90
CA ARG A 9 13.45 5.12 6.94
C ARG A 9 13.79 3.63 6.88
N PRO A 10 13.39 2.82 7.88
CA PRO A 10 13.60 1.39 7.80
C PRO A 10 12.88 0.87 6.55
N VAL A 11 13.67 0.35 5.61
CA VAL A 11 13.15 -0.33 4.43
C VAL A 11 12.70 -1.70 4.91
N GLU A 12 11.42 -1.82 5.26
CA GLU A 12 10.84 -3.12 5.63
C GLU A 12 10.80 -4.00 4.36
N ILE A 13 11.70 -4.99 4.31
CA ILE A 13 11.72 -5.98 3.22
C ILE A 13 10.57 -6.95 3.48
N VAL A 14 9.42 -6.66 2.88
CA VAL A 14 8.24 -7.53 2.93
C VAL A 14 8.37 -8.59 1.81
N PRO A 15 8.37 -9.89 2.14
CA PRO A 15 8.35 -10.93 1.12
C PRO A 15 7.11 -10.77 0.23
N VAL A 16 7.29 -10.85 -1.10
CA VAL A 16 6.23 -10.62 -2.09
C VAL A 16 5.02 -11.56 -1.90
N GLN A 17 5.26 -12.78 -1.41
CA GLN A 17 4.25 -13.80 -1.10
C GLN A 17 3.60 -13.67 0.29
N LYS A 18 3.94 -12.64 1.09
CA LYS A 18 3.37 -12.44 2.41
C LYS A 18 1.95 -11.90 2.30
N GLU A 19 1.03 -12.49 3.06
CA GLU A 19 -0.31 -11.95 3.25
C GLU A 19 -0.29 -10.81 4.27
N LEU A 20 -1.02 -9.74 3.96
CA LEU A 20 -1.17 -8.55 4.77
C LEU A 20 -2.60 -8.43 5.27
N THR A 21 -2.77 -7.89 6.48
CA THR A 21 -4.07 -7.41 6.93
C THR A 21 -4.46 -6.15 6.16
N THR A 22 -5.76 -5.82 6.14
CA THR A 22 -6.24 -4.52 5.66
C THR A 22 -5.59 -3.33 6.39
N GLN A 23 -5.17 -3.50 7.64
CA GLN A 23 -4.47 -2.46 8.39
C GLN A 23 -3.04 -2.28 7.89
N GLN A 24 -2.27 -3.36 7.77
CA GLN A 24 -0.90 -3.31 7.24
C GLN A 24 -0.85 -2.75 5.81
N ALA A 25 -1.82 -3.11 4.97
CA ALA A 25 -1.95 -2.52 3.65
C ALA A 25 -2.25 -1.01 3.72
N ALA A 26 -3.07 -0.57 4.68
CA ALA A 26 -3.37 0.85 4.88
C ALA A 26 -2.13 1.64 5.29
N ASP A 27 -1.33 1.07 6.21
CA ASP A 27 -0.07 1.66 6.67
C ASP A 27 0.93 1.78 5.50
N LEU A 28 1.07 0.75 4.66
CA LEU A 28 1.95 0.77 3.48
C LEU A 28 1.52 1.76 2.40
N LEU A 29 0.20 1.87 2.19
CA LEU A 29 -0.40 2.79 1.21
C LEU A 29 -0.56 4.22 1.73
N HIS A 30 -0.25 4.47 3.01
CA HIS A 30 -0.44 5.75 3.69
C HIS A 30 -1.88 6.28 3.55
N VAL A 31 -2.86 5.40 3.76
CA VAL A 31 -4.30 5.72 3.72
C VAL A 31 -5.01 5.12 4.94
N SER A 32 -6.29 5.42 5.12
CA SER A 32 -7.08 4.82 6.19
C SER A 32 -7.50 3.38 5.85
N ARG A 33 -7.65 2.52 6.86
CA ARG A 33 -8.17 1.14 6.68
C ARG A 33 -9.53 1.10 5.96
N PRO A 34 -10.52 1.97 6.25
CA PRO A 34 -11.77 2.02 5.48
C PRO A 34 -11.54 2.31 4.00
N HIS A 35 -10.52 3.10 3.65
CA HIS A 35 -10.15 3.35 2.26
C HIS A 35 -9.66 2.06 1.58
N VAL A 36 -8.80 1.28 2.24
CA VAL A 36 -8.36 -0.03 1.71
C VAL A 36 -9.55 -0.97 1.50
N VAL A 37 -10.47 -1.02 2.46
CA VAL A 37 -11.70 -1.82 2.33
C VAL A 37 -12.52 -1.38 1.12
N LYS A 38 -12.68 -0.07 0.91
CA LYS A 38 -13.36 0.48 -0.27
C LYS A 38 -12.66 0.13 -1.58
N LEU A 39 -11.32 0.13 -1.62
CA LEU A 39 -10.57 -0.29 -2.80
C LEU A 39 -10.81 -1.76 -3.13
N ILE A 40 -10.90 -2.62 -2.11
CA ILE A 40 -11.27 -4.02 -2.28
C ILE A 40 -12.71 -4.15 -2.78
N ASP A 41 -13.66 -3.47 -2.14
CA ASP A 41 -15.09 -3.55 -2.49
C ASP A 41 -15.37 -3.00 -3.90
N THR A 42 -14.56 -2.05 -4.38
CA THR A 42 -14.65 -1.49 -5.74
C THR A 42 -13.81 -2.25 -6.78
N GLY A 43 -13.10 -3.32 -6.39
CA GLY A 43 -12.25 -4.11 -7.29
C GLY A 43 -10.96 -3.42 -7.74
N GLN A 44 -10.61 -2.28 -7.16
CA GLN A 44 -9.37 -1.56 -7.46
C GLN A 44 -8.14 -2.19 -6.81
N LEU A 45 -8.33 -2.94 -5.73
CA LEU A 45 -7.28 -3.66 -5.03
C LEU A 45 -7.73 -5.09 -4.75
N ALA A 46 -6.92 -6.08 -5.11
CA ALA A 46 -7.24 -7.47 -4.84
C ALA A 46 -7.19 -7.76 -3.34
N GLY A 47 -8.19 -8.51 -2.86
CA GLY A 47 -8.23 -8.99 -1.49
C GLY A 47 -9.09 -10.24 -1.41
N HIS A 48 -8.73 -11.16 -0.52
CA HIS A 48 -9.40 -12.43 -0.33
C HIS A 48 -9.77 -12.66 1.13
N LYS A 49 -10.74 -13.53 1.38
CA LYS A 49 -11.12 -13.93 2.74
C LYS A 49 -10.28 -15.12 3.18
N VAL A 50 -9.71 -15.04 4.38
CA VAL A 50 -9.06 -16.14 5.10
C VAL A 50 -9.81 -16.29 6.42
N GLY A 51 -10.69 -17.28 6.49
CA GLY A 51 -11.67 -17.42 7.56
C GLY A 51 -12.59 -16.19 7.64
N ALA A 52 -12.62 -15.54 8.80
CA ALA A 52 -13.44 -14.35 9.04
C ALA A 52 -12.78 -13.02 8.58
N HIS A 53 -11.48 -13.02 8.26
CA HIS A 53 -10.73 -11.80 8.00
C HIS A 53 -10.37 -11.64 6.52
N ARG A 54 -10.25 -10.39 6.07
CA ARG A 54 -9.71 -10.07 4.73
C ARG A 54 -8.19 -9.97 4.77
N ARG A 55 -7.55 -10.59 3.79
CA ARG A 55 -6.11 -10.54 3.52
C ARG A 55 -5.86 -9.96 2.13
N LEU A 56 -4.65 -9.46 1.94
CA LEU A 56 -4.15 -8.96 0.66
C LEU A 56 -2.77 -9.55 0.43
N TYR A 57 -2.42 -9.90 -0.79
CA TYR A 57 -1.03 -10.21 -1.10
C TYR A 57 -0.21 -8.93 -1.14
N ALA A 58 1.01 -8.99 -0.59
CA ALA A 58 1.92 -7.86 -0.62
C ALA A 58 2.18 -7.37 -2.06
N ASP A 59 2.30 -8.30 -3.03
CA ASP A 59 2.50 -7.96 -4.44
C ASP A 59 1.39 -7.05 -4.99
N ASP A 60 0.13 -7.39 -4.74
CA ASP A 60 -1.03 -6.61 -5.19
C ASP A 60 -1.03 -5.19 -4.59
N VAL A 61 -0.69 -5.08 -3.30
CA VAL A 61 -0.59 -3.79 -2.61
C VAL A 61 0.53 -2.93 -3.21
N PHE A 62 1.71 -3.52 -3.46
CA PHE A 62 2.81 -2.79 -4.08
C PHE A 62 2.53 -2.43 -5.55
N ALA A 63 1.89 -3.32 -6.31
CA ALA A 63 1.48 -3.06 -7.68
C ALA A 63 0.48 -1.90 -7.76
N PHE A 64 -0.51 -1.88 -6.86
CA PHE A 64 -1.45 -0.76 -6.73
C PHE A 64 -0.74 0.55 -6.40
N LYS A 65 0.17 0.54 -5.41
CA LYS A 65 0.96 1.72 -5.03
C LYS A 65 1.74 2.29 -6.22
N ARG A 66 2.47 1.44 -6.95
CA ARG A 66 3.25 1.86 -8.14
C ARG A 66 2.37 2.49 -9.22
N LYS A 67 1.19 1.91 -9.49
CA LYS A 67 0.23 2.46 -10.46
C LYS A 67 -0.28 3.83 -10.02
N ARG A 68 -0.62 3.99 -8.75
CA ARG A 68 -1.09 5.25 -8.17
C ARG A 68 0.00 6.33 -8.23
N ASP A 69 1.22 6.00 -7.81
CA ASP A 69 2.35 6.94 -7.81
C ASP A 69 2.69 7.40 -9.23
N ALA A 70 2.59 6.51 -10.22
CA ALA A 70 2.78 6.85 -11.63
C ALA A 70 1.69 7.80 -12.16
N ALA A 71 0.42 7.55 -11.82
CA ALA A 71 -0.68 8.44 -12.19
C ALA A 71 -0.57 9.82 -11.54
N GLN A 72 -0.08 9.89 -10.30
CA GLN A 72 0.09 11.17 -9.61
C GLN A 72 1.23 12.00 -10.19
N ARG A 73 2.33 11.36 -10.64
CA ARG A 73 3.41 12.05 -11.36
C ARG A 73 2.92 12.63 -12.68
N ALA A 74 2.18 11.86 -13.47
CA ALA A 74 1.64 12.32 -14.75
C ALA A 74 0.74 13.57 -14.63
N ASN A 75 0.05 13.74 -13.50
CA ASN A 75 -0.80 14.91 -13.24
C ASN A 75 -0.06 16.13 -12.67
N THR A 76 1.20 15.99 -12.25
CA THR A 76 1.97 17.10 -11.66
C THR A 76 2.84 17.82 -12.70
N ASP A 77 2.98 17.25 -13.90
CA ASP A 77 3.69 17.82 -15.05
C ASP A 77 2.78 18.68 -15.97
N GLU A 78 1.64 19.18 -15.47
CA GLU A 78 0.76 20.16 -16.15
C GLU A 78 0.79 21.55 -15.48
#